data_AF-A0A258QHJ1-F1
#
_entry.id   AF-A0A258QHJ1-F1
#
_cell.length_a   1.000
_cell.length_b   1.000
_cell.length_c   1.000
_cell.angle_alpha   90.00
_cell.angle_beta   90.00
_cell.angle_gamma   90.00
#
_symmetry.space_group_name_H-M   'P 1'
#
loop_
_entity.id
_entity.type
_entity.pdbx_description
1 polymer ?
#
loop_
_entity_poly.entity_id
_entity_poly.type
_entity_poly.pdbx_seq_one_letter_code
_entity_poly.pdbx_strand_id
1 'polypeptide(L)'
;MMISSAEVDRLSAISYNEQNQKAKQKNVLVTSGPTYDRLKFIANRLIPQTEAFRDDTKQWDWRLSLIDAPVLNATCAPGGKITFYTGIIEELKLNDD
;
A
#
# COMPACT_ATOMS: atom_id res chain seq x y z
N MET A 1 -12.57 -11.59 -22.01
CA MET A 1 -13.49 -10.60 -21.39
C MET A 1 -12.65 -9.51 -20.77
N MET A 2 -12.91 -8.24 -21.07
CA MET A 2 -12.29 -7.12 -20.36
C MET A 2 -13.15 -6.79 -19.14
N ILE A 3 -12.54 -6.73 -17.96
CA ILE A 3 -13.18 -6.35 -16.69
C ILE A 3 -13.16 -4.81 -16.62
N SER A 4 -14.21 -4.18 -16.08
CA SER A 4 -14.26 -2.72 -15.90
C SER A 4 -13.26 -2.26 -14.84
N SER A 5 -12.78 -1.01 -14.93
CA SER A 5 -11.88 -0.43 -13.92
C SER A 5 -12.48 -0.49 -12.51
N ALA A 6 -13.76 -0.14 -12.37
CA ALA A 6 -14.48 -0.19 -11.10
C ALA A 6 -14.51 -1.60 -10.47
N GLU A 7 -14.66 -2.63 -11.29
CA GLU A 7 -14.64 -4.02 -10.80
C GLU A 7 -13.21 -4.44 -10.41
N VAL A 8 -12.18 -4.00 -11.15
CA VAL A 8 -10.78 -4.22 -10.77
C VAL A 8 -10.44 -3.52 -9.44
N ASP A 9 -10.89 -2.29 -9.24
CA ASP A 9 -10.70 -1.55 -7.99
C ASP A 9 -11.37 -2.26 -6.81
N ARG A 10 -12.59 -2.78 -7.02
CA ARG A 10 -13.32 -3.56 -6.02
C ARG A 10 -12.59 -4.85 -5.62
N LEU A 11 -12.17 -5.63 -6.61
CA LEU A 11 -11.43 -6.88 -6.36
C LEU A 11 -10.10 -6.61 -5.64
N SER A 12 -9.42 -5.52 -6.01
CA SER A 12 -8.19 -5.07 -5.35
C SER A 12 -8.44 -4.71 -3.88
N ALA A 13 -9.53 -4.02 -3.58
CA ALA A 13 -9.91 -3.69 -2.21
C ALA A 13 -10.23 -4.94 -1.36
N ILE A 14 -10.91 -5.94 -1.93
CA ILE A 14 -11.21 -7.21 -1.23
C ILE A 14 -9.91 -7.93 -0.88
N SER A 15 -9.03 -8.15 -1.87
CA SER A 15 -7.76 -8.85 -1.67
C SER A 15 -6.87 -8.15 -0.63
N TYR A 16 -6.78 -6.82 -0.70
CA TYR A 16 -6.04 -6.01 0.26
C TYR A 16 -6.58 -6.16 1.69
N ASN A 17 -7.91 -6.12 1.86
CA ASN A 17 -8.53 -6.27 3.18
C ASN A 17 -8.28 -7.67 3.77
N GLU A 18 -8.40 -8.73 2.96
CA GLU A 18 -8.11 -10.10 3.39
C GLU A 18 -6.64 -10.27 3.81
N GLN A 19 -5.70 -9.71 3.04
CA GLN A 19 -4.28 -9.70 3.38
C GLN A 19 -4.05 -9.04 4.75
N ASN A 20 -4.64 -7.86 4.96
CA ASN A 20 -4.48 -7.11 6.19
C ASN A 20 -5.14 -7.79 7.39
N GLN A 21 -6.27 -8.46 7.19
CA GLN A 21 -6.88 -9.29 8.22
C GLN A 21 -5.97 -10.45 8.63
N LYS A 22 -5.36 -11.16 7.66
CA LYS A 22 -4.38 -12.22 7.95
C LYS A 22 -3.14 -11.69 8.67
N ALA A 23 -2.61 -10.54 8.25
CA ALA A 23 -1.48 -9.89 8.91
C ALA A 23 -1.83 -9.49 10.35
N LYS A 24 -3.03 -8.92 10.56
CA LYS A 24 -3.54 -8.55 11.89
C LYS A 24 -3.71 -9.78 12.79
N GLN A 25 -4.29 -10.87 12.29
CA GLN A 25 -4.44 -12.12 13.04
C GLN A 25 -3.10 -12.72 13.48
N LYS A 26 -2.06 -12.52 12.68
CA LYS A 26 -0.68 -12.92 12.99
C LYS A 26 0.08 -11.91 13.85
N ASN A 27 -0.55 -10.79 14.23
CA ASN A 27 0.07 -9.66 14.94
C ASN A 27 1.28 -9.04 14.21
N VAL A 28 1.29 -9.11 12.88
CA VAL A 28 2.36 -8.52 12.03
C VAL A 28 1.87 -7.32 11.21
N LEU A 29 0.63 -6.86 11.41
CA LEU A 29 0.17 -5.62 10.80
C LEU A 29 0.68 -4.43 11.64
N VAL A 30 1.59 -3.64 11.07
CA VAL A 30 2.13 -2.44 11.72
C VAL A 30 1.16 -1.29 11.54
N THR A 31 0.74 -0.68 12.65
CA THR A 31 -0.28 0.38 12.67
C THR A 31 0.26 1.75 13.12
N SER A 32 1.49 1.82 13.62
CA SER A 32 2.14 3.04 14.07
C SER A 32 3.66 2.86 14.16
N GLY A 33 4.39 3.97 14.29
CA GLY A 33 5.83 3.97 14.53
C GLY A 33 6.61 4.58 13.35
N PRO A 34 7.92 4.82 13.54
CA PRO A 34 8.71 5.67 12.64
C PRO A 34 8.68 5.23 11.18
N THR A 35 8.82 3.92 10.92
CA THR A 35 8.79 3.37 9.55
C THR A 35 7.42 3.56 8.90
N TYR A 36 6.33 3.31 9.63
CA TYR A 36 4.98 3.51 9.12
C TYR A 36 4.69 4.98 8.84
N ASP A 37 5.08 5.86 9.76
CA ASP A 37 4.88 7.30 9.65
C ASP A 37 5.68 7.90 8.48
N ARG A 38 6.92 7.42 8.28
CA ARG A 38 7.75 7.77 7.12
C ARG A 38 7.09 7.36 5.80
N LEU A 39 6.64 6.11 5.69
CA LEU A 39 5.95 5.63 4.49
C LEU A 39 4.68 6.44 4.21
N LYS A 40 3.89 6.75 5.26
CA LYS A 40 2.69 7.57 5.14
C LYS A 40 3.01 9.00 4.68
N PHE A 41 4.09 9.60 5.19
CA PHE A 41 4.55 10.92 4.76
C PHE A 41 4.92 10.92 3.27
N ILE A 42 5.69 9.93 2.82
CA ILE A 42 6.07 9.78 1.40
C ILE A 42 4.82 9.57 0.53
N ALA A 43 3.92 8.67 0.91
CA ALA A 43 2.68 8.40 0.18
C ALA A 43 1.84 9.68 0.04
N ASN A 44 1.66 10.45 1.11
CA ASN A 44 0.91 11.71 1.08
C ASN A 44 1.52 12.77 0.15
N ARG A 45 2.83 12.74 -0.09
CA ARG A 45 3.49 13.62 -1.08
C ARG A 45 3.28 13.13 -2.52
N LEU A 46 3.24 11.82 -2.74
CA LEU A 46 3.16 11.21 -4.07
C LEU A 46 1.73 11.08 -4.59
N ILE A 47 0.75 10.78 -3.73
CA ILE A 47 -0.65 10.55 -4.12
C ILE A 47 -1.23 11.70 -4.97
N PRO A 48 -1.09 12.99 -4.60
CA PRO A 48 -1.63 14.09 -5.42
C PRO A 48 -1.01 14.19 -6.82
N GLN A 49 0.21 13.68 -7.01
CA GLN A 49 0.88 13.71 -8.32
C GLN A 49 0.28 12.67 -9.29
N THR A 50 -0.41 11.65 -8.78
CA THR A 50 -1.03 10.60 -9.62
C THR A 50 -2.16 11.14 -10.49
N GLU A 51 -2.79 12.23 -10.06
CA GLU A 51 -3.89 12.89 -10.76
C GLU A 51 -3.49 13.41 -12.14
N ALA A 52 -2.21 13.77 -12.31
CA ALA A 52 -1.67 14.23 -13.60
C ALA A 52 -1.62 13.10 -14.65
N PHE A 53 -1.60 11.84 -14.20
CA PHE A 53 -1.48 10.67 -15.08
C PHE A 53 -2.80 9.94 -15.27
N ARG A 54 -3.70 10.01 -14.29
CA ARG A 54 -4.96 9.25 -14.32
C ARG A 54 -6.03 9.92 -13.47
N ASP A 55 -7.06 10.46 -14.11
CA ASP A 55 -8.08 11.31 -13.46
C ASP A 55 -8.90 10.61 -12.36
N ASP A 56 -9.20 9.32 -12.50
CA ASP A 56 -10.03 8.58 -11.54
C ASP A 56 -9.33 8.38 -10.17
N THR A 57 -8.01 8.56 -10.10
CA THR A 57 -7.22 8.47 -8.87
C THR A 57 -7.61 9.50 -7.81
N LYS A 58 -8.25 10.60 -8.23
CA LYS A 58 -8.86 11.64 -7.36
C LYS A 58 -9.92 11.06 -6.43
N GLN A 59 -10.57 9.98 -6.85
CA GLN A 59 -11.67 9.33 -6.13
C GLN A 59 -11.23 8.04 -5.43
N TRP A 60 -9.96 7.65 -5.56
CA TRP A 60 -9.46 6.43 -4.93
C TRP A 60 -9.38 6.60 -3.40
N ASP A 61 -9.86 5.59 -2.68
CA ASP A 61 -9.65 5.45 -1.24
C ASP A 61 -8.24 4.94 -0.99
N TRP A 62 -7.25 5.82 -1.10
CA TRP A 62 -5.85 5.47 -0.91
C TRP A 62 -5.60 4.89 0.49
N ARG A 63 -4.97 3.73 0.56
CA ARG A 63 -4.60 3.08 1.83
C ARG A 63 -3.20 2.53 1.75
N LEU A 64 -2.45 2.72 2.84
CA LEU A 64 -1.13 2.17 3.03
C LEU A 64 -1.13 1.19 4.21
N SER A 65 -0.57 0.01 3.99
CA SER A 65 -0.26 -0.96 5.03
C SER A 65 1.23 -1.27 5.06
N LEU A 66 1.73 -1.47 6.27
CA LEU A 66 3.04 -2.03 6.51
C LEU A 66 2.86 -3.37 7.22
N ILE A 67 3.43 -4.42 6.65
CA ILE A 67 3.41 -5.77 7.21
C ILE A 67 4.82 -6.09 7.68
N ASP A 68 4.94 -6.48 8.94
CA ASP A 68 6.20 -6.95 9.51
C ASP A 68 6.49 -8.38 9.01
N ALA A 69 7.33 -8.45 7.99
CA ALA A 69 7.81 -9.71 7.44
C ALA A 69 9.13 -9.47 6.68
N PRO A 70 10.10 -10.41 6.77
CA PRO A 70 11.36 -10.35 6.03
C PRO A 70 11.13 -10.78 4.57
N VAL A 71 10.31 -10.00 3.87
CA VAL A 71 9.98 -10.20 2.46
C VAL A 71 10.43 -8.96 1.71
N LEU A 72 11.35 -9.15 0.76
CA LEU A 72 11.83 -8.10 -0.11
C LEU A 72 10.78 -7.74 -1.18
N ASN A 73 9.71 -7.04 -0.78
CA ASN A 73 8.61 -6.70 -1.68
C ASN A 73 7.83 -5.45 -1.24
N ALA A 74 7.16 -4.83 -2.22
CA ALA A 74 6.13 -3.82 -2.04
C ALA A 74 5.15 -3.89 -3.23
N THR A 75 3.87 -3.58 -3.00
CA THR A 75 2.83 -3.61 -4.03
C THR A 75 1.97 -2.36 -4.01
N CYS A 76 1.46 -1.97 -5.17
CA CYS A 76 0.42 -0.95 -5.32
C CYS A 76 -0.64 -1.47 -6.28
N ALA A 77 -1.82 -1.80 -5.74
CA ALA A 77 -2.95 -2.29 -6.51
C ALA A 77 -3.94 -1.16 -6.87
N PRO A 78 -4.79 -1.36 -7.90
CA PRO A 78 -5.86 -0.43 -8.27
C PRO A 78 -6.75 0.00 -7.10
N GLY A 79 -7.31 1.20 -7.18
CA GLY A 79 -8.01 1.83 -6.06
C GLY A 79 -7.08 2.28 -4.91
N GLY A 80 -5.78 2.42 -5.19
CA GLY A 80 -4.79 3.02 -4.29
C GLY A 80 -4.41 2.15 -3.10
N LYS A 81 -4.36 0.83 -3.26
CA LYS A 81 -4.05 -0.11 -2.17
C LYS A 81 -2.56 -0.44 -2.15
N ILE A 82 -1.82 0.18 -1.24
CA ILE A 82 -0.37 0.11 -1.13
C ILE A 82 0.01 -0.81 0.03
N THR A 83 0.90 -1.77 -0.21
CA THR A 83 1.48 -2.64 0.82
C THR A 83 2.99 -2.57 0.76
N PHE A 84 3.62 -2.35 1.91
CA PHE A 84 5.04 -2.58 2.12
C PHE A 84 5.25 -3.74 3.09
N TYR A 85 6.35 -4.47 2.90
CA TYR A 85 6.87 -5.44 3.87
C TYR A 85 8.15 -4.89 4.48
N THR A 86 8.37 -5.06 5.79
CA THR A 86 9.57 -4.53 6.48
C THR A 86 10.87 -4.97 5.81
N GLY A 87 10.92 -6.18 5.26
CA GLY A 87 12.08 -6.73 4.53
C GLY A 87 12.60 -5.83 3.39
N ILE A 88 11.73 -5.17 2.60
CA ILE A 88 12.22 -4.28 1.52
C ILE A 88 12.99 -3.08 2.06
N ILE A 89 12.61 -2.57 3.23
CA ILE A 89 13.20 -1.39 3.84
C ILE A 89 14.51 -1.78 4.54
N GLU A 90 14.49 -2.86 5.28
CA GLU A 90 15.60 -3.31 6.12
C GLU A 90 16.73 -3.91 5.29
N GLU A 91 16.42 -4.83 4.37
CA GLU A 91 17.44 -5.53 3.59
C GLU A 91 18.16 -4.61 2.60
N LEU A 92 17.42 -3.69 1.97
CA LEU A 92 18.00 -2.69 1.06
C LEU A 92 18.51 -1.45 1.77
N LYS A 93 18.34 -1.37 3.10
CA LYS A 93 18.76 -0.22 3.93
C LYS A 93 18.18 1.11 3.43
N LEU A 94 16.91 1.11 3.04
CA LEU A 94 16.25 2.29 2.45
C LEU A 94 16.05 3.39 3.50
N ASN A 95 16.76 4.50 3.32
CA ASN A 95 16.67 5.70 4.15
C ASN A 95 16.32 6.92 3.28
N ASP A 96 16.40 8.13 3.85
CA ASP A 96 16.05 9.40 3.18
C ASP A 96 17.28 10.15 2.64
N ASP A 97 18.47 9.52 2.62
CA ASP A 97 19.75 10.10 2.16
C ASP A 97 20.02 9.89 0.67
#